data_AF-A0A1C5DLZ0-F1
#
_entry.id   AF-A0A1C5DLZ0-F1
#
_cell.length_a   1.000
_cell.length_b   1.000
_cell.length_c   1.000
_cell.angle_alpha   90.00
_cell.angle_beta   90.00
_cell.angle_gamma   90.00
#
_symmetry.space_group_name_H-M   'P 1'
#
loop_
_entity.id
_entity.type
_entity.pdbx_description
1 polymer ?
#
loop_
_entity_poly.entity_id
_entity_poly.type
_entity_poly.pdbx_seq_one_letter_code
_entity_poly.pdbx_strand_id
1 'polypeptide(L)'
;MIGDPFSRYVQLLLTLVRADRLTVVDDGTATMEFVAQLARGERLTRWHRRGRTGPRELVLAPVTATARRRFTPTARHTVEVFTAMPVEAPPGITVTPNTFAWTRARFGPPTIGKGADLVGTSLVETGVVDPVPYQEAVASLARTHGATRYFAHRRESAEKLHALEAATGLEIVRPDLPLELIARRGPIGRTIVSFPSTVVHTLPLALAGTGVNVAVCDIAPEWLRATASPRAQGFLSGVTETARGVQRLTSVVT
;
A
#
# COMPACT_ATOMS: atom_id res chain seq x y z
N MET A 1 19.17 8.11 -2.69
CA MET A 1 17.88 7.64 -2.13
C MET A 1 17.23 6.69 -3.12
N ILE A 2 16.47 5.71 -2.66
CA ILE A 2 15.81 4.70 -3.50
C ILE A 2 14.37 4.54 -3.04
N GLY A 3 13.41 4.51 -3.97
CA GLY A 3 12.00 4.21 -3.66
C GLY A 3 11.70 2.71 -3.66
N ASP A 4 11.84 2.05 -4.83
CA ASP A 4 11.52 0.63 -4.97
C ASP A 4 12.80 -0.26 -4.91
N PRO A 5 13.08 -0.94 -3.78
CA PRO A 5 14.23 -1.84 -3.66
C PRO A 5 14.10 -3.14 -4.48
N PHE A 6 12.90 -3.47 -4.97
CA PHE A 6 12.66 -4.61 -5.86
C PHE A 6 12.83 -4.25 -7.34
N SER A 7 13.01 -2.98 -7.68
CA SER A 7 13.24 -2.56 -9.06
C SER A 7 14.57 -3.11 -9.56
N ARG A 8 14.53 -3.88 -10.65
CA ARG A 8 15.73 -4.46 -11.27
C ARG A 8 16.69 -3.38 -11.76
N TYR A 9 16.16 -2.25 -12.23
CA TYR A 9 16.97 -1.11 -12.65
C TYR A 9 17.74 -0.52 -11.46
N VAL A 10 17.05 -0.34 -10.33
CA VAL A 10 17.67 0.10 -9.07
C VAL A 10 18.74 -0.89 -8.60
N GLN A 11 18.43 -2.19 -8.60
CA GLN A 11 19.39 -3.23 -8.19
C GLN A 11 20.63 -3.23 -9.07
N LEU A 12 20.49 -3.00 -10.38
CA LEU A 12 21.63 -2.86 -11.29
C LEU A 12 22.43 -1.59 -10.99
N LEU A 13 21.79 -0.44 -10.84
CA LEU A 13 22.50 0.81 -10.50
C LEU A 13 23.26 0.72 -9.18
N LEU A 14 22.71 0.01 -8.19
CA LEU A 14 23.40 -0.23 -6.92
C LEU A 14 24.70 -1.02 -7.05
N THR A 15 24.89 -1.81 -8.10
CA THR A 15 26.18 -2.47 -8.33
C THR A 15 27.25 -1.50 -8.83
N LEU A 16 26.83 -0.44 -9.52
CA LEU A 16 27.69 0.57 -10.15
C LEU A 16 28.01 1.74 -9.21
N VAL A 17 27.08 2.09 -8.32
CA VAL A 17 27.22 3.24 -7.42
C VAL A 17 27.93 2.84 -6.11
N ARG A 18 28.83 3.70 -5.65
CA ARG A 18 29.36 3.65 -4.27
C ARG A 18 28.72 4.78 -3.48
N ALA A 19 27.97 4.44 -2.44
CA ALA A 19 27.36 5.38 -1.52
C ALA A 19 27.70 4.95 -0.09
N ASP A 20 28.18 5.87 0.73
CA ASP A 20 28.48 5.61 2.14
C ASP A 20 27.20 5.66 3.01
N ARG A 21 26.14 6.28 2.48
CA ARG A 21 24.80 6.30 3.08
C ARG A 21 23.74 5.99 2.04
N LEU A 22 22.87 5.04 2.36
CA LEU A 22 21.75 4.64 1.54
C LEU A 22 20.43 4.77 2.30
N THR A 23 19.56 5.66 1.83
CA THR A 23 18.19 5.78 2.35
C THR A 23 17.20 5.15 1.38
N VAL A 24 16.49 4.14 1.86
CA VAL A 24 15.30 3.55 1.22
C VAL A 24 14.09 4.35 1.69
N VAL A 25 13.37 4.94 0.75
CA VAL A 25 12.15 5.71 0.97
C VAL A 25 10.97 4.80 0.72
N ASP A 26 9.92 4.99 1.50
CA ASP A 26 8.71 4.18 1.48
C ASP A 26 8.12 3.93 0.07
N ASP A 27 7.96 2.66 -0.31
CA ASP A 27 7.15 2.19 -1.46
C ASP A 27 5.85 1.51 -0.96
N GLY A 28 5.37 1.93 0.22
CA GLY A 28 4.19 1.38 0.87
C GLY A 28 4.40 -0.04 1.40
N THR A 29 3.40 -0.91 1.25
CA THR A 29 3.45 -2.28 1.78
C THR A 29 4.61 -3.13 1.21
N ALA A 30 5.20 -2.73 0.08
CA ALA A 30 6.43 -3.33 -0.43
C ALA A 30 7.63 -3.09 0.52
N THR A 31 7.69 -1.96 1.24
CA THR A 31 8.72 -1.70 2.25
C THR A 31 8.69 -2.74 3.37
N MET A 32 7.49 -3.16 3.80
CA MET A 32 7.34 -4.20 4.82
C MET A 32 7.96 -5.52 4.36
N GLU A 33 7.67 -5.91 3.11
CA GLU A 33 8.24 -7.12 2.51
C GLU A 33 9.77 -7.00 2.36
N PHE A 34 10.27 -5.85 1.93
CA PHE A 34 11.70 -5.59 1.80
C PHE A 34 12.43 -5.75 3.13
N VAL A 35 11.96 -5.09 4.19
CA VAL A 35 12.55 -5.16 5.52
C VAL A 35 12.51 -6.58 6.06
N ALA A 36 11.38 -7.28 5.89
CA ALA A 36 11.19 -8.65 6.32
C ALA A 36 12.11 -9.64 5.59
N GLN A 37 12.36 -9.45 4.30
CA GLN A 37 13.30 -10.27 3.51
C GLN A 37 14.75 -9.96 3.88
N LEU A 38 15.08 -8.69 4.12
CA LEU A 38 16.41 -8.28 4.50
C LEU A 38 16.81 -8.82 5.88
N ALA A 39 15.90 -8.74 6.86
CA ALA A 39 16.11 -9.31 8.20
C ALA A 39 16.34 -10.82 8.18
N ARG A 40 15.72 -11.55 7.24
CA ARG A 40 15.88 -13.01 7.06
C ARG A 40 17.03 -13.41 6.13
N GLY A 41 17.74 -12.45 5.53
CA GLY A 41 18.75 -12.73 4.52
C GLY A 41 18.19 -13.39 3.24
N GLU A 42 16.91 -13.21 2.96
CA GLU A 42 16.21 -13.78 1.81
C GLU A 42 16.58 -13.07 0.50
N ARG A 43 16.09 -13.58 -0.64
CA ARG A 43 16.23 -12.92 -1.94
C ARG A 43 15.16 -11.84 -2.10
N LEU A 44 15.56 -10.66 -2.56
CA LEU A 44 14.69 -9.52 -2.81
C LEU A 44 13.73 -9.79 -3.98
N THR A 45 12.53 -10.28 -3.68
CA THR A 45 11.49 -10.62 -4.67
C THR A 45 10.12 -10.13 -4.18
N ARG A 46 9.30 -9.53 -5.05
CA ARG A 46 7.93 -9.12 -4.67
C ARG A 46 7.02 -10.33 -4.48
N TRP A 47 6.11 -10.29 -3.51
CA TRP A 47 5.25 -11.42 -3.13
C TRP A 47 4.43 -11.99 -4.29
N HIS A 48 3.84 -11.15 -5.13
CA HIS A 48 3.02 -11.56 -6.28
C HIS A 48 3.84 -12.21 -7.41
N ARG A 49 5.18 -12.21 -7.32
CA ARG A 49 6.09 -12.86 -8.28
C ARG A 49 6.77 -14.10 -7.70
N ARG A 50 6.58 -14.37 -6.41
CA ARG A 50 7.26 -15.45 -5.69
C ARG A 50 6.70 -16.81 -6.14
N GLY A 51 7.55 -17.62 -6.79
CA GLY A 51 7.19 -18.93 -7.36
C GLY A 51 7.33 -19.03 -8.88
N ARG A 52 7.65 -17.93 -9.58
CA ARG A 52 7.93 -17.92 -11.03
C ARG A 52 9.42 -17.84 -11.31
N THR A 53 10.18 -18.87 -10.90
CA THR A 53 11.62 -19.00 -11.23
C THR A 53 11.82 -19.27 -12.71
N GLY A 54 11.80 -18.20 -13.52
CA GLY A 54 12.10 -18.26 -14.93
C GLY A 54 13.62 -18.16 -15.21
N PRO A 55 14.09 -18.57 -16.40
CA PRO A 55 15.51 -18.51 -16.77
C PRO A 55 16.15 -17.12 -16.57
N ARG A 56 15.37 -16.06 -16.82
CA ARG A 56 15.79 -14.66 -16.62
C ARG A 56 16.12 -14.31 -15.16
N GLU A 57 15.54 -15.01 -14.19
CA GLU A 57 15.79 -14.76 -12.77
C GLU A 57 17.11 -15.37 -12.30
N LEU A 58 17.52 -16.51 -12.89
CA LEU A 58 18.82 -17.11 -12.65
C LEU A 58 19.96 -16.23 -13.20
N VAL A 59 19.79 -15.68 -14.40
CA VAL A 59 20.77 -14.76 -15.02
C VAL A 59 20.99 -13.50 -14.17
N LEU A 60 19.94 -13.00 -13.51
CA LEU A 60 20.02 -11.79 -12.68
C LEU A 60 20.42 -12.05 -11.23
N ALA A 61 20.57 -13.31 -10.81
CA ALA A 61 20.89 -13.67 -9.42
C ALA A 61 22.15 -12.97 -8.88
N PRO A 62 23.27 -12.81 -9.63
CA PRO A 62 24.45 -12.10 -9.15
C PRO A 62 24.19 -10.61 -8.88
N VAL A 63 23.38 -9.96 -9.74
CA VAL A 63 22.99 -8.55 -9.59
C VAL A 63 22.16 -8.37 -8.33
N THR A 64 21.13 -9.20 -8.14
CA THR A 64 20.28 -9.13 -6.94
C THR A 64 21.05 -9.47 -5.67
N ALA A 65 21.98 -10.42 -5.72
CA ALA A 65 22.85 -10.74 -4.58
C ALA A 65 23.77 -9.56 -4.21
N THR A 66 24.34 -8.89 -5.21
CA THR A 66 25.19 -7.70 -5.01
C THR A 66 24.38 -6.54 -4.45
N ALA A 67 23.20 -6.26 -5.03
CA ALA A 67 22.29 -5.25 -4.52
C ALA A 67 21.90 -5.52 -3.05
N ARG A 68 21.62 -6.78 -2.69
CA ARG A 68 21.33 -7.14 -1.30
C ARG A 68 22.49 -6.82 -0.36
N ARG A 69 23.73 -7.11 -0.75
CA ARG A 69 24.92 -6.73 0.06
C ARG A 69 25.01 -5.21 0.24
N ARG A 70 24.57 -4.42 -0.74
CA ARG A 70 24.49 -2.95 -0.63
C ARG A 70 23.35 -2.46 0.26
N PHE A 71 22.37 -3.30 0.57
CA PHE A 71 21.37 -3.00 1.61
C PHE A 71 21.77 -3.53 2.99
N THR A 72 22.92 -4.21 3.10
CA THR A 72 23.46 -4.66 4.39
C THR A 72 24.48 -3.64 4.90
N PRO A 73 24.26 -3.04 6.09
CA PRO A 73 25.16 -2.05 6.65
C PRO A 73 26.53 -2.66 7.01
N THR A 74 27.58 -1.86 6.90
CA THR A 74 28.97 -2.20 7.28
C THR A 74 29.62 -1.01 7.99
N ALA A 75 30.84 -1.15 8.53
CA ALA A 75 31.57 -0.03 9.12
C ALA A 75 31.81 1.16 8.16
N ARG A 76 31.74 0.94 6.84
CA ARG A 76 31.95 1.98 5.81
C ARG A 76 30.64 2.41 5.13
N HIS A 77 29.52 1.79 5.46
CA HIS A 77 28.27 1.95 4.72
C HIS A 77 27.05 1.84 5.64
N THR A 78 26.22 2.87 5.67
CA THR A 78 25.01 2.92 6.49
C THR A 78 23.76 2.80 5.63
N VAL A 79 22.74 2.15 6.19
CA VAL A 79 21.43 1.98 5.56
C VAL A 79 20.35 2.52 6.48
N GLU A 80 19.50 3.36 5.91
CA GLU A 80 18.32 3.93 6.54
C GLU A 80 17.07 3.53 5.77
N VAL A 81 15.99 3.21 6.48
CA VAL A 81 14.65 3.05 5.91
C VAL A 81 13.77 4.15 6.46
N PHE A 82 13.35 5.07 5.60
CA PHE A 82 12.42 6.15 5.92
C PHE A 82 11.01 5.73 5.47
N THR A 83 10.15 5.33 6.42
CA THR A 83 8.88 4.67 6.10
C THR A 83 7.77 4.98 7.09
N ALA A 84 6.53 5.01 6.59
CA ALA A 84 5.32 5.06 7.41
C ALA A 84 4.81 3.65 7.77
N MET A 85 5.41 2.61 7.19
CA MET A 85 5.01 1.23 7.43
C MET A 85 5.48 0.78 8.81
N PRO A 86 4.68 -0.06 9.50
CA PRO A 86 5.04 -0.62 10.79
C PRO A 86 6.10 -1.72 10.60
N VAL A 87 7.37 -1.35 10.62
CA VAL A 87 8.50 -2.28 10.47
C VAL A 87 9.46 -2.20 11.64
N GLU A 88 10.01 -3.34 12.02
CA GLU A 88 11.10 -3.42 12.98
C GLU A 88 12.43 -3.16 12.29
N ALA A 89 13.34 -2.45 12.97
CA ALA A 89 14.65 -2.15 12.43
C ALA A 89 15.51 -3.42 12.33
N PRO A 90 15.96 -3.83 11.12
CA PRO A 90 16.91 -4.93 11.00
C PRO A 90 18.25 -4.58 11.65
N PRO A 91 19.07 -5.58 12.01
CA PRO A 91 20.39 -5.35 12.59
C PRO A 91 21.25 -4.38 11.78
N GLY A 92 21.71 -3.32 12.44
CA GLY A 92 22.57 -2.26 11.86
C GLY A 92 21.85 -1.26 10.94
N ILE A 93 20.55 -1.42 10.69
CA ILE A 93 19.76 -0.53 9.84
C ILE A 93 19.00 0.47 10.70
N THR A 94 19.05 1.74 10.34
CA THR A 94 18.23 2.77 10.99
C THR A 94 16.84 2.79 10.37
N VAL A 95 15.78 2.73 11.17
CA VAL A 95 14.41 2.99 10.69
C VAL A 95 13.97 4.35 11.21
N THR A 96 13.74 5.29 10.30
CA THR A 96 13.24 6.63 10.60
C THR A 96 11.75 6.68 10.24
N PRO A 97 10.85 6.93 11.20
CA PRO A 97 9.43 6.95 10.92
C PRO A 97 9.05 8.17 10.06
N ASN A 98 8.39 7.91 8.93
CA ASN A 98 7.71 8.94 8.17
C ASN A 98 6.37 9.26 8.84
N THR A 99 6.37 10.27 9.70
CA THR A 99 5.20 10.67 10.46
C THR A 99 4.22 11.54 9.68
N PHE A 100 4.48 11.87 8.40
CA PHE A 100 3.71 12.85 7.62
C PHE A 100 3.64 14.26 8.23
N ALA A 101 4.58 14.63 9.12
CA ALA A 101 4.60 15.93 9.77
C ALA A 101 4.66 17.10 8.78
N TRP A 102 5.50 17.00 7.74
CA TRP A 102 5.58 18.04 6.69
C TRP A 102 4.25 18.19 5.93
N THR A 103 3.61 17.07 5.56
CA THR A 103 2.31 17.07 4.88
C THR A 103 1.24 17.78 5.73
N ARG A 104 1.18 17.47 7.04
CA ARG A 104 0.25 18.14 7.95
C ARG A 104 0.53 19.63 8.11
N ALA A 105 1.81 20.01 8.21
CA ALA A 105 2.20 21.41 8.35
C ALA A 105 1.93 22.22 7.07
N ARG A 106 2.14 21.60 5.89
CA ARG A 106 2.02 22.28 4.60
C ARG A 106 0.59 22.36 4.09
N PHE A 107 -0.22 21.34 4.36
CA PHE A 107 -1.61 21.24 3.91
C PHE A 107 -2.48 21.22 5.16
N GLY A 108 -3.26 22.28 5.35
CA GLY A 108 -4.10 22.54 6.53
C GLY A 108 -5.07 21.40 6.87
N PRO A 109 -5.83 21.49 7.97
CA PRO A 109 -6.86 20.50 8.23
C PRO A 109 -7.91 20.58 7.10
N PRO A 110 -8.37 19.43 6.57
CA PRO A 110 -9.35 19.43 5.50
C PRO A 110 -10.72 19.89 6.01
N THR A 111 -11.54 20.39 5.11
CA THR A 111 -12.99 20.48 5.36
C THR A 111 -13.56 19.08 5.46
N ILE A 112 -14.20 18.77 6.60
CA ILE A 112 -14.77 17.45 6.87
C ILE A 112 -16.26 17.46 6.55
N GLY A 113 -16.66 16.65 5.58
CA GLY A 113 -18.04 16.41 5.20
C GLY A 113 -18.76 15.41 6.12
N LYS A 114 -20.04 15.18 5.82
CA LYS A 114 -20.82 14.09 6.41
C LYS A 114 -20.51 12.77 5.70
N GLY A 115 -20.90 11.65 6.30
CA GLY A 115 -20.80 10.32 5.67
C GLY A 115 -19.35 9.85 5.48
N ALA A 116 -19.13 9.10 4.41
CA ALA A 116 -17.86 8.46 4.11
C ALA A 116 -17.34 8.69 2.69
N ASP A 117 -16.05 8.43 2.50
CA ASP A 117 -15.46 8.22 1.19
C ASP A 117 -14.90 6.80 1.09
N LEU A 118 -15.11 6.16 -0.06
CA LEU A 118 -14.52 4.85 -0.34
C LEU A 118 -13.19 5.02 -1.07
N VAL A 119 -12.22 4.16 -0.75
CA VAL A 119 -10.92 4.11 -1.41
C VAL A 119 -10.77 2.78 -2.13
N GLY A 120 -10.64 2.89 -3.45
CA GLY A 120 -10.49 1.75 -4.33
C GLY A 120 -9.13 1.07 -4.26
N THR A 121 -9.05 -0.10 -4.87
CA THR A 121 -7.82 -0.90 -4.96
C THR A 121 -7.71 -1.57 -6.32
N SER A 122 -6.49 -1.91 -6.72
CA SER A 122 -6.22 -2.61 -7.98
C SER A 122 -6.29 -4.14 -7.88
N LEU A 123 -6.88 -4.70 -6.82
CA LEU A 123 -6.86 -6.15 -6.60
C LEU A 123 -7.55 -6.93 -7.72
N VAL A 124 -8.64 -6.36 -8.26
CA VAL A 124 -9.35 -6.90 -9.43
C VAL A 124 -8.44 -6.91 -10.66
N GLU A 125 -7.76 -5.80 -10.95
CA GLU A 125 -6.87 -5.66 -12.11
C GLU A 125 -5.62 -6.52 -12.01
N THR A 126 -5.16 -6.79 -10.79
CA THR A 126 -4.07 -7.75 -10.55
C THR A 126 -4.53 -9.22 -10.55
N GLY A 127 -5.83 -9.47 -10.73
CA GLY A 127 -6.41 -10.81 -10.77
C GLY A 127 -6.45 -11.51 -9.42
N VAL A 128 -6.31 -10.78 -8.31
CA VAL A 128 -6.33 -11.33 -6.96
C VAL A 128 -7.77 -11.52 -6.49
N VAL A 129 -8.64 -10.54 -6.76
CA VAL A 129 -10.04 -10.50 -6.33
C VAL A 129 -10.97 -10.60 -7.54
N ASP A 130 -12.08 -11.30 -7.39
CA ASP A 130 -13.12 -11.36 -8.41
C ASP A 130 -13.93 -10.05 -8.49
N PRO A 131 -14.19 -9.49 -9.70
CA PRO A 131 -14.88 -8.22 -9.86
C PRO A 131 -16.30 -8.19 -9.29
N VAL A 132 -17.05 -9.31 -9.35
CA VAL A 132 -18.46 -9.35 -8.93
C VAL A 132 -18.61 -9.12 -7.42
N PRO A 133 -18.01 -9.97 -6.55
CA PRO A 133 -18.11 -9.74 -5.10
C PRO A 133 -17.45 -8.43 -4.66
N TYR A 134 -16.43 -7.94 -5.40
CA TYR A 134 -15.85 -6.63 -5.13
C TYR A 134 -16.85 -5.50 -5.34
N GLN A 135 -17.58 -5.51 -6.46
CA GLN A 135 -18.60 -4.51 -6.75
C GLN A 135 -19.75 -4.54 -5.73
N GLU A 136 -20.21 -5.74 -5.34
CA GLU A 136 -21.23 -5.91 -4.30
C GLU A 136 -20.77 -5.35 -2.95
N ALA A 137 -19.51 -5.60 -2.58
CA ALA A 137 -18.92 -5.06 -1.37
C ALA A 137 -18.85 -3.53 -1.40
N VAL A 138 -18.41 -2.93 -2.51
CA VAL A 138 -18.39 -1.47 -2.67
C VAL A 138 -19.81 -0.90 -2.50
N ALA A 139 -20.81 -1.52 -3.13
CA ALA A 139 -22.21 -1.09 -3.01
C ALA A 139 -22.74 -1.20 -1.58
N SER A 140 -22.41 -2.30 -0.88
CA SER A 140 -22.79 -2.52 0.52
C SER A 140 -22.14 -1.50 1.47
N LEU A 141 -20.83 -1.26 1.31
CA LEU A 141 -20.10 -0.26 2.10
C LEU A 141 -20.62 1.16 1.84
N ALA A 142 -20.93 1.48 0.59
CA ALA A 142 -21.50 2.77 0.22
C ALA A 142 -22.80 3.06 0.96
N ARG A 143 -23.73 2.09 0.96
CA ARG A 143 -25.00 2.22 1.70
C ARG A 143 -24.79 2.27 3.21
N THR A 144 -23.97 1.37 3.75
CA THR A 144 -23.75 1.22 5.20
C THR A 144 -23.11 2.46 5.81
N HIS A 145 -22.16 3.08 5.11
CA HIS A 145 -21.41 4.23 5.63
C HIS A 145 -21.88 5.57 5.06
N GLY A 146 -22.93 5.58 4.23
CA GLY A 146 -23.40 6.77 3.55
C GLY A 146 -22.30 7.42 2.72
N ALA A 147 -21.57 6.60 1.95
CA ALA A 147 -20.49 7.09 1.12
C ALA A 147 -21.03 7.80 -0.12
N THR A 148 -20.40 8.92 -0.49
CA THR A 148 -20.81 9.70 -1.67
C THR A 148 -19.77 9.69 -2.78
N ARG A 149 -18.51 9.38 -2.46
CA ARG A 149 -17.39 9.37 -3.40
C ARG A 149 -16.60 8.08 -3.33
N TYR A 150 -16.05 7.70 -4.47
CA TYR A 150 -15.10 6.60 -4.62
C TYR A 150 -13.79 7.14 -5.18
N PHE A 151 -12.74 7.18 -4.37
CA PHE A 151 -11.39 7.53 -4.81
C PHE A 151 -10.76 6.33 -5.51
N ALA A 152 -10.77 6.36 -6.84
CA ALA A 152 -10.23 5.32 -7.67
C ALA A 152 -8.70 5.23 -7.54
N HIS A 153 -8.21 4.01 -7.40
CA HIS A 153 -6.80 3.72 -7.54
C HIS A 153 -6.37 3.88 -9.00
N ARG A 154 -5.20 4.47 -9.25
CA ARG A 154 -4.69 4.82 -10.60
C ARG A 154 -4.63 3.68 -11.63
N ARG A 155 -4.67 2.42 -11.16
CA ARG A 155 -4.63 1.22 -12.01
C ARG A 155 -6.02 0.64 -12.31
N GLU A 156 -7.09 1.20 -11.74
CA GLU A 156 -8.44 0.70 -11.98
C GLU A 156 -8.90 1.00 -13.40
N SER A 157 -9.50 0.00 -14.04
CA SER A 157 -9.94 0.10 -15.43
C SER A 157 -11.16 1.05 -15.55
N ALA A 158 -11.28 1.73 -16.69
CA ALA A 158 -12.41 2.63 -16.91
C ALA A 158 -13.75 1.88 -16.92
N GLU A 159 -13.76 0.67 -17.47
CA GLU A 159 -14.93 -0.20 -17.54
C GLU A 159 -15.42 -0.57 -16.14
N LYS A 160 -14.51 -0.97 -15.24
CA LYS A 160 -14.85 -1.28 -13.85
C LYS A 160 -15.41 -0.07 -13.12
N LEU A 161 -14.76 1.09 -13.27
CA LEU A 161 -15.21 2.31 -12.60
C LEU A 161 -16.58 2.77 -13.10
N HIS A 162 -16.85 2.64 -14.40
CA HIS A 162 -18.17 2.96 -14.95
C HIS A 162 -19.25 2.00 -14.44
N ALA A 163 -18.94 0.71 -14.32
CA ALA A 163 -19.85 -0.27 -13.71
C ALA A 163 -20.13 0.05 -12.23
N LEU A 164 -19.11 0.47 -11.47
CA LEU A 164 -19.28 0.91 -10.08
C LEU A 164 -20.14 2.16 -9.98
N GLU A 165 -19.90 3.17 -10.81
CA GLU A 165 -20.70 4.40 -10.86
C GLU A 165 -22.18 4.07 -11.14
N ALA A 166 -22.44 3.25 -12.16
CA ALA A 166 -23.80 2.83 -12.52
C ALA A 166 -24.50 2.03 -11.41
N ALA A 167 -23.77 1.16 -10.70
CA ALA A 167 -24.34 0.31 -9.67
C ALA A 167 -24.55 1.00 -8.31
N THR A 168 -23.80 2.08 -8.02
CA THR A 168 -23.75 2.69 -6.69
C THR A 168 -24.18 4.15 -6.65
N GLY A 169 -24.13 4.86 -7.78
CA GLY A 169 -24.32 6.30 -7.86
C GLY A 169 -23.21 7.11 -7.19
N LEU A 170 -22.08 6.49 -6.83
CA LEU A 170 -20.93 7.19 -6.25
C LEU A 170 -20.27 8.09 -7.29
N GLU A 171 -19.86 9.28 -6.86
CA GLU A 171 -18.95 10.11 -7.66
C GLU A 171 -17.58 9.44 -7.72
N ILE A 172 -17.16 9.03 -8.92
CA ILE A 172 -15.84 8.44 -9.14
C ILE A 172 -14.80 9.57 -9.24
N VAL A 173 -13.94 9.65 -8.23
CA VAL A 173 -12.82 10.60 -8.21
C VAL A 173 -11.54 9.87 -8.62
N ARG A 174 -10.82 10.41 -9.61
CA ARG A 174 -9.49 9.93 -9.99
C ARG A 174 -8.43 10.93 -9.49
N PRO A 175 -7.74 10.66 -8.36
CA PRO A 175 -6.77 11.59 -7.80
C PRO A 175 -5.54 11.78 -8.70
N ASP A 176 -5.19 13.04 -8.96
CA ASP A 176 -3.93 13.39 -9.63
C ASP A 176 -2.72 13.44 -8.66
N LEU A 177 -3.00 13.39 -7.36
CA LEU A 177 -2.02 13.43 -6.28
C LEU A 177 -2.21 12.22 -5.34
N PRO A 178 -1.18 11.86 -4.54
CA PRO A 178 -1.34 10.88 -3.47
C PRO A 178 -2.54 11.21 -2.58
N LEU A 179 -3.28 10.19 -2.17
CA LEU A 179 -4.53 10.35 -1.45
C LEU A 179 -4.34 11.09 -0.11
N GLU A 180 -3.16 10.99 0.51
CA GLU A 180 -2.81 11.73 1.72
C GLU A 180 -2.82 13.24 1.50
N LEU A 181 -2.43 13.71 0.31
CA LEU A 181 -2.47 15.12 -0.05
C LEU A 181 -3.89 15.56 -0.39
N ILE A 182 -4.63 14.76 -1.14
CA ILE A 182 -6.04 15.05 -1.47
C ILE A 182 -6.89 15.10 -0.21
N ALA A 183 -6.76 14.09 0.67
CA ALA A 183 -7.48 14.03 1.92
C ALA A 183 -7.14 15.19 2.86
N ARG A 184 -5.90 15.71 2.82
CA ARG A 184 -5.53 16.91 3.58
C ARG A 184 -6.02 18.22 2.98
N ARG A 185 -6.08 18.34 1.66
CA ARG A 185 -6.68 19.51 1.00
C ARG A 185 -8.19 19.53 1.18
N GLY A 186 -8.81 18.35 1.25
CA GLY A 186 -10.25 18.19 1.34
C GLY A 186 -10.98 18.66 0.08
N PRO A 187 -12.32 18.62 0.09
CA PRO A 187 -13.15 18.07 1.16
C PRO A 187 -12.96 16.55 1.33
N ILE A 188 -13.09 16.04 2.55
CA ILE A 188 -13.02 14.60 2.88
C ILE A 188 -14.19 14.20 3.79
N GLY A 189 -14.71 13.00 3.63
CA GLY A 189 -15.73 12.43 4.50
C GLY A 189 -15.23 12.27 5.94
N ARG A 190 -16.16 12.19 6.89
CA ARG A 190 -15.81 11.93 8.29
C ARG A 190 -15.18 10.55 8.48
N THR A 191 -15.53 9.60 7.62
CA THR A 191 -14.93 8.27 7.59
C THR A 191 -14.35 8.00 6.21
N ILE A 192 -13.13 7.47 6.15
CA ILE A 192 -12.54 6.92 4.94
C ILE A 192 -12.56 5.41 5.06
N VAL A 193 -13.26 4.72 4.17
CA VAL A 193 -13.31 3.25 4.14
C VAL A 193 -12.44 2.75 3.00
N SER A 194 -11.47 1.89 3.30
CA SER A 194 -10.54 1.35 2.32
C SER A 194 -10.51 -0.16 2.36
N PHE A 195 -10.21 -0.80 1.24
CA PHE A 195 -9.76 -2.19 1.21
C PHE A 195 -8.26 -2.26 1.58
N PRO A 196 -7.70 -3.45 1.91
CA PRO A 196 -6.31 -3.55 2.35
C PRO A 196 -5.36 -2.98 1.30
N SER A 197 -4.68 -1.90 1.67
CA SER A 197 -3.80 -1.11 0.80
C SER A 197 -2.86 -0.27 1.65
N THR A 198 -1.82 0.32 1.06
CA THR A 198 -0.89 1.21 1.78
C THR A 198 -1.60 2.35 2.52
N VAL A 199 -2.73 2.83 2.00
CA VAL A 199 -3.40 4.01 2.56
C VAL A 199 -3.92 3.81 3.98
N VAL A 200 -4.15 2.56 4.39
CA VAL A 200 -4.58 2.24 5.77
C VAL A 200 -3.49 2.51 6.80
N HIS A 201 -2.21 2.57 6.40
CA HIS A 201 -1.10 2.95 7.28
C HIS A 201 -0.77 4.44 7.19
N THR A 202 -0.94 5.05 6.02
CA THR A 202 -0.50 6.43 5.77
C THR A 202 -1.58 7.47 6.09
N LEU A 203 -2.86 7.20 5.78
CA LEU A 203 -3.94 8.15 6.05
C LEU A 203 -4.11 8.47 7.54
N PRO A 204 -4.05 7.51 8.49
CA PRO A 204 -4.11 7.84 9.91
C PRO A 204 -3.00 8.83 10.35
N LEU A 205 -1.81 8.70 9.77
CA LEU A 205 -0.68 9.61 10.05
C LEU A 205 -0.88 10.98 9.39
N ALA A 206 -1.30 10.99 8.12
CA ALA A 206 -1.55 12.22 7.39
C ALA A 206 -2.70 13.03 8.01
N LEU A 207 -3.76 12.36 8.48
CA LEU A 207 -4.96 12.97 9.05
C LEU A 207 -4.95 13.06 10.58
N ALA A 208 -3.81 12.78 11.22
CA ALA A 208 -3.69 12.89 12.67
C ALA A 208 -4.16 14.26 13.17
N GLY A 209 -5.07 14.24 14.15
CA GLY A 209 -5.63 15.43 14.78
C GLY A 209 -6.79 16.10 14.01
N THR A 210 -7.29 15.53 12.90
CA THR A 210 -8.46 16.10 12.19
C THR A 210 -9.80 15.55 12.68
N GLY A 211 -9.80 14.40 13.35
CA GLY A 211 -11.04 13.68 13.72
C GLY A 211 -11.65 12.86 12.57
N VAL A 212 -10.95 12.72 11.44
CA VAL A 212 -11.34 11.77 10.38
C VAL A 212 -11.01 10.34 10.83
N ASN A 213 -11.99 9.46 10.71
CA ASN A 213 -11.82 8.04 11.00
C ASN A 213 -11.36 7.29 9.74
N VAL A 214 -10.40 6.39 9.88
CA VAL A 214 -10.03 5.47 8.81
C VAL A 214 -10.53 4.09 9.19
N ALA A 215 -11.22 3.43 8.27
CA ALA A 215 -11.72 2.09 8.43
C ALA A 215 -11.22 1.20 7.28
N VAL A 216 -10.97 -0.07 7.58
CA VAL A 216 -10.49 -1.06 6.62
C VAL A 216 -11.48 -2.21 6.53
N CYS A 217 -11.92 -2.50 5.30
CA CYS A 217 -12.77 -3.64 5.00
C CYS A 217 -11.90 -4.79 4.51
N ASP A 218 -11.91 -5.91 5.23
CA ASP A 218 -11.12 -7.09 4.86
C ASP A 218 -11.63 -7.74 3.57
N ILE A 219 -10.71 -8.31 2.78
CA ILE A 219 -11.07 -9.14 1.63
C ILE A 219 -11.47 -10.52 2.14
N ALA A 220 -12.72 -10.89 1.94
CA ALA A 220 -13.21 -12.21 2.32
C ALA A 220 -12.52 -13.30 1.46
N PRO A 221 -12.18 -14.48 2.04
CA PRO A 221 -11.47 -15.54 1.33
C PRO A 221 -12.17 -15.98 0.03
N GLU A 222 -13.50 -15.99 0.02
CA GLU A 222 -14.35 -16.37 -1.12
C GLU A 222 -14.30 -15.37 -2.29
N TRP A 223 -13.79 -14.15 -2.07
CA TRP A 223 -13.59 -13.19 -3.15
C TRP A 223 -12.30 -13.46 -3.94
N LEU A 224 -11.39 -14.27 -3.39
CA LEU A 224 -10.12 -14.56 -4.02
C LEU A 224 -10.34 -15.46 -5.23
N ARG A 225 -9.75 -15.09 -6.37
CA ARG A 225 -9.76 -15.95 -7.55
C ARG A 225 -8.97 -17.22 -7.29
N ALA A 226 -9.36 -18.33 -7.92
CA ALA A 226 -8.62 -19.59 -7.85
C ALA A 226 -7.16 -19.46 -8.33
N THR A 227 -6.87 -18.47 -9.18
CA THR A 227 -5.53 -18.15 -9.68
C THR A 227 -4.71 -17.26 -8.73
N ALA A 228 -5.32 -16.74 -7.65
CA ALA A 228 -4.62 -15.94 -6.66
C ALA A 228 -3.60 -16.82 -5.92
N SER A 229 -2.40 -16.29 -5.71
CA SER A 229 -1.38 -17.03 -4.96
C SER A 229 -1.88 -17.29 -3.52
N PRO A 230 -1.60 -18.45 -2.90
CA PRO A 230 -1.94 -18.70 -1.50
C PRO A 230 -1.38 -17.66 -0.52
N ARG A 231 -0.30 -16.95 -0.90
CA ARG A 231 0.28 -15.85 -0.12
C ARG A 231 -0.50 -14.53 -0.20
N ALA A 232 -1.42 -14.38 -1.15
CA ALA A 232 -2.21 -13.15 -1.32
C ALA A 232 -3.09 -12.90 -0.10
N GLN A 233 -3.78 -13.93 0.39
CA GLN A 233 -4.62 -13.83 1.58
C GLN A 233 -3.82 -13.44 2.82
N GLY A 234 -2.68 -14.11 3.06
CA GLY A 234 -1.81 -13.80 4.20
C GLY A 234 -1.23 -12.38 4.14
N PHE A 235 -0.88 -11.91 2.93
CA PHE A 235 -0.42 -10.53 2.74
C PHE A 235 -1.52 -9.51 3.02
N LEU A 236 -2.72 -9.70 2.44
CA LEU A 236 -3.85 -8.79 2.65
C LEU A 236 -4.25 -8.74 4.13
N SER A 237 -4.32 -9.90 4.79
CA SER A 237 -4.61 -9.98 6.22
C SER A 237 -3.53 -9.28 7.04
N GLY A 238 -2.25 -9.48 6.71
CA GLY A 238 -1.13 -8.82 7.38
C GLY A 238 -1.12 -7.29 7.22
N VAL A 239 -1.54 -6.77 6.06
CA VAL A 239 -1.73 -5.32 5.86
C VAL A 239 -2.80 -4.80 6.82
N THR A 240 -3.94 -5.48 6.92
CA THR A 240 -5.00 -5.07 7.84
C THR A 240 -4.58 -5.20 9.32
N GLU A 241 -3.91 -6.29 9.69
CA GLU A 241 -3.50 -6.57 11.08
C GLU A 241 -2.47 -5.59 11.61
N THR A 242 -1.57 -5.13 10.75
CA THR A 242 -0.52 -4.19 11.14
C THR A 242 -0.98 -2.73 11.08
N ALA A 243 -2.17 -2.46 10.54
CA ALA A 243 -2.73 -1.11 10.45
C ALA A 243 -3.10 -0.58 11.85
N ARG A 244 -2.39 0.46 12.30
CA ARG A 244 -2.63 1.12 13.60
C ARG A 244 -3.57 2.30 13.44
N GLY A 245 -4.50 2.46 14.38
CA GLY A 245 -5.44 3.58 14.38
C GLY A 245 -6.53 3.49 13.30
N VAL A 246 -6.85 2.26 12.86
CA VAL A 246 -7.87 1.98 11.86
C VAL A 246 -8.95 1.08 12.45
N GLN A 247 -10.22 1.36 12.16
CA GLN A 247 -11.34 0.50 12.52
C GLN A 247 -11.47 -0.66 11.52
N ARG A 248 -11.46 -1.90 11.98
CA ARG A 248 -11.71 -3.07 11.12
C ARG A 248 -13.21 -3.24 10.88
N LEU A 249 -13.56 -3.48 9.63
CA LEU A 249 -14.92 -3.79 9.18
C LEU A 249 -14.93 -5.21 8.64
N THR A 250 -15.94 -5.97 9.04
CA THR A 250 -16.17 -7.30 8.48
C THR A 250 -16.96 -7.15 7.18
N SER A 251 -16.48 -7.79 6.11
CA SER A 251 -17.24 -7.94 4.88
C SER A 251 -18.43 -8.87 5.13
N VAL A 252 -19.55 -8.33 5.59
CA VAL A 252 -20.79 -9.09 5.69
C VAL A 252 -21.49 -8.98 4.33
N VAL A 253 -21.34 -10.02 3.52
CA VAL A 253 -22.25 -10.26 2.40
C VAL A 253 -23.50 -10.87 3.02
N THR A 254 -24.61 -10.14 2.99
CA THR A 254 -25.95 -10.68 3.32
C THR A 254 -26.79 -10.61 2.07
#